data_AF-A0A4Q3TSW6-F1
#
_entry.id   AF-A0A4Q3TSW6-F1
#
_cell.length_a   1.000
_cell.length_b   1.000
_cell.length_c   1.000
_cell.angle_alpha   90.00
_cell.angle_beta   90.00
_cell.angle_gamma   90.00
#
_symmetry.space_group_name_H-M   'P 1'
#
loop_
_entity.id
_entity.type
_entity.pdbx_description
1 polymer ?
#
loop_
_entity_poly.entity_id
_entity_poly.type
_entity_poly.pdbx_seq_one_letter_code
_entity_poly.pdbx_strand_id
1 'polypeptide(L)'
;MKAGPFFLFPTGGYLLAFVLVAAMVGAARERWQGWRLGTAILGANLALLGLGTAWLSLYLGKASWMTGFVPFLPGAVVQSLAAWALYRAAKR
;
A
#
# COMPACT_ATOMS: atom_id res chain seq x y z
N MET A 1 -1.76 -17.50 -26.47
CA MET A 1 -2.63 -16.95 -25.41
C MET A 1 -2.60 -15.44 -25.52
N LYS A 2 -3.70 -14.78 -25.89
CA LYS A 2 -3.77 -13.31 -25.92
C LYS A 2 -3.83 -12.83 -24.47
N ALA A 3 -2.82 -12.10 -24.02
CA ALA A 3 -2.84 -11.44 -22.72
C ALA A 3 -3.94 -10.37 -22.75
N GLY A 4 -5.12 -10.69 -22.22
CA GLY A 4 -6.15 -9.70 -21.94
C GLY A 4 -5.65 -8.68 -20.91
N PRO A 5 -6.36 -7.56 -20.69
CA PRO A 5 -5.89 -6.50 -19.80
C PRO A 5 -5.71 -7.04 -18.37
N PHE A 6 -4.47 -7.30 -17.97
CA PHE A 6 -4.11 -7.92 -16.69
C PHE A 6 -4.47 -7.07 -15.46
N PHE A 7 -4.94 -5.84 -15.69
CA PHE A 7 -5.37 -4.90 -14.65
C PHE A 7 -6.86 -5.01 -14.30
N LEU A 8 -7.64 -5.79 -15.06
CA LEU A 8 -9.08 -6.01 -14.80
C LEU A 8 -9.34 -7.19 -13.85
N PHE A 9 -8.31 -7.70 -13.17
CA PHE A 9 -8.45 -8.78 -12.19
C PHE A 9 -8.80 -8.25 -10.79
N PRO A 10 -9.34 -9.10 -9.88
CA PRO A 10 -9.75 -8.68 -8.53
C PRO A 10 -8.63 -8.00 -7.72
N THR A 11 -7.36 -8.30 -8.00
CA THR A 11 -6.19 -7.71 -7.33
C THR A 11 -5.60 -6.50 -8.06
N GLY A 12 -6.13 -6.11 -9.22
CA GLY A 12 -5.63 -5.00 -10.04
C GLY A 12 -5.61 -3.66 -9.29
N GLY A 13 -6.59 -3.44 -8.41
CA GLY A 13 -6.63 -2.23 -7.58
C GLY A 13 -5.43 -2.04 -6.66
N TYR A 14 -4.85 -3.13 -6.13
CA TYR A 14 -3.64 -3.05 -5.31
C TYR A 14 -2.43 -2.61 -6.15
N LEU A 15 -2.32 -3.11 -7.39
CA LEU A 15 -1.26 -2.74 -8.33
C LEU A 15 -1.31 -1.25 -8.70
N LEU A 16 -2.49 -0.74 -9.00
CA LEU A 16 -2.67 0.69 -9.28
C LEU A 16 -2.37 1.55 -8.05
N ALA A 17 -2.76 1.09 -6.85
CA ALA A 17 -2.50 1.80 -5.61
C ALA A 17 -1.01 1.91 -5.27
N PHE A 18 -0.16 0.94 -5.68
CA PHE A 18 1.29 1.05 -5.50
C PHE A 18 1.89 2.30 -6.15
N VAL A 19 1.44 2.68 -7.34
CA VAL A 19 1.94 3.87 -8.05
C VAL A 19 1.60 5.14 -7.27
N LEU A 20 0.35 5.23 -6.79
CA LEU A 20 -0.11 6.37 -5.98
C LEU A 20 0.67 6.47 -4.66
N VAL A 21 0.86 5.34 -3.99
CA VAL A 21 1.53 5.26 -2.69
C VAL A 21 3.02 5.58 -2.81
N ALA A 22 3.68 5.16 -3.89
CA ALA A 22 5.05 5.56 -4.18
C ALA A 22 5.18 7.09 -4.33
N ALA A 23 4.25 7.73 -5.04
CA ALA A 23 4.23 9.18 -5.18
C ALA A 23 3.96 9.88 -3.83
N MET A 24 3.02 9.37 -3.02
CA MET A 24 2.72 9.91 -1.69
C MET A 24 3.93 9.87 -0.76
N VAL A 25 4.64 8.74 -0.70
CA VAL A 25 5.84 8.59 0.15
C VAL A 25 6.98 9.47 -0.37
N GLY A 26 7.16 9.56 -1.69
CA GLY A 26 8.14 10.46 -2.31
C GLY A 26 7.91 11.92 -1.94
N ALA A 27 6.68 12.40 -2.08
CA ALA A 27 6.31 13.77 -1.69
C ALA A 27 6.43 13.99 -0.17
N ALA A 28 6.04 13.02 0.65
CA ALA A 28 6.18 13.11 2.10
C ALA A 28 7.64 13.22 2.53
N ARG A 29 8.56 12.53 1.85
CA ARG A 29 10.00 12.59 2.15
C ARG A 29 10.58 13.99 1.99
N GLU A 30 10.09 14.79 1.05
CA GLU A 30 10.60 16.16 0.82
C GLU A 30 10.37 17.05 2.03
N ARG A 31 9.28 16.80 2.78
CA ARG A 31 8.81 17.66 3.87
C ARG A 31 9.02 17.05 5.25
N TRP A 32 8.99 15.73 5.36
CA TRP A 32 8.95 15.01 6.64
C TRP A 32 10.22 14.19 6.84
N GLN A 33 10.65 14.09 8.10
CA GLN A 33 11.87 13.38 8.52
C GLN A 33 11.61 12.59 9.81
N GLY A 34 12.51 11.66 10.13
CA GLY A 34 12.44 10.88 11.36
C GLY A 34 11.13 10.10 11.47
N TRP A 35 10.47 10.17 12.63
CA TRP A 35 9.22 9.44 12.90
C TRP A 35 8.06 9.88 12.00
N ARG A 36 8.01 11.16 11.58
CA ARG A 36 6.95 11.69 10.70
C ARG A 36 6.98 11.03 9.33
N LEU A 37 8.17 10.67 8.84
CA LEU A 37 8.31 9.89 7.61
C LEU A 37 7.81 8.45 7.80
N GLY A 38 8.10 7.84 8.96
CA GLY A 38 7.58 6.51 9.31
C GLY A 38 6.04 6.47 9.33
N THR A 39 5.40 7.49 9.90
CA THR A 39 3.93 7.60 9.89
C THR A 39 3.38 7.84 8.50
N ALA A 40 4.09 8.59 7.64
CA ALA A 40 3.73 8.73 6.21
C ALA A 40 3.76 7.38 5.49
N ILE A 41 4.81 6.59 5.68
CA ILE A 41 4.96 5.27 5.04
C ILE A 41 3.84 4.33 5.48
N LEU A 42 3.49 4.31 6.77
CA LEU A 42 2.38 3.52 7.27
C LEU A 42 1.04 4.00 6.71
N GLY A 43 0.77 5.31 6.74
CA GLY A 43 -0.45 5.87 6.18
C GLY A 43 -0.60 5.56 4.69
N ALA A 44 0.50 5.58 3.94
CA ALA A 44 0.48 5.24 2.52
C ALA A 44 0.25 3.74 2.29
N ASN A 45 0.80 2.84 3.12
CA ASN A 45 0.46 1.41 3.07
C ASN A 45 -1.02 1.14 3.43
N LEU A 46 -1.59 1.86 4.39
CA LEU A 46 -3.01 1.75 4.72
C LEU A 46 -3.89 2.26 3.58
N ALA A 47 -3.50 3.35 2.92
CA ALA A 47 -4.15 3.82 1.71
C ALA A 47 -4.07 2.77 0.59
N LEU A 48 -2.93 2.09 0.43
CA LEU A 48 -2.78 0.99 -0.51
C LEU A 48 -3.82 -0.11 -0.27
N LEU A 49 -3.90 -0.60 0.97
CA LEU A 49 -4.84 -1.65 1.35
C LEU A 49 -6.29 -1.19 1.20
N GLY A 50 -6.59 0.05 1.58
CA GLY A 50 -7.93 0.63 1.46
C GLY A 50 -8.38 0.72 0.01
N LEU A 51 -7.55 1.28 -0.87
CA LEU A 51 -7.85 1.41 -2.30
C LEU A 51 -7.95 0.05 -3.00
N GLY A 52 -7.02 -0.86 -2.70
CA GLY A 52 -7.06 -2.23 -3.21
C GLY A 52 -8.30 -3.00 -2.75
N THR A 53 -8.68 -2.86 -1.48
CA THR A 53 -9.89 -3.50 -0.92
C THR A 53 -11.17 -2.88 -1.48
N ALA A 54 -11.19 -1.56 -1.69
CA ALA A 54 -12.31 -0.87 -2.33
C ALA A 54 -12.52 -1.38 -3.76
N TRP A 55 -11.44 -1.58 -4.53
CA TRP A 55 -11.51 -2.25 -5.83
C TRP A 55 -12.01 -3.69 -5.73
N LEU A 56 -11.46 -4.48 -4.80
CA LEU A 56 -11.86 -5.87 -4.57
C LEU A 56 -13.34 -5.99 -4.18
N SER A 57 -13.90 -4.97 -3.52
CA SER A 57 -15.32 -4.93 -3.14
C SER A 57 -16.26 -4.95 -4.34
N LEU A 58 -15.80 -4.49 -5.52
CA LEU A 58 -16.56 -4.57 -6.77
C LEU A 58 -16.77 -6.03 -7.22
N TYR A 59 -15.94 -6.96 -6.74
CA TYR A 59 -15.98 -8.38 -7.09
C TYR A 59 -16.54 -9.26 -5.95
N LEU A 60 -16.16 -8.97 -4.70
CA LEU A 60 -16.47 -9.81 -3.53
C LEU A 60 -17.48 -9.17 -2.56
N GLY A 61 -17.92 -7.94 -2.81
CA GLY A 61 -18.82 -7.21 -1.91
C GLY A 61 -18.25 -7.13 -0.49
N LYS A 62 -19.07 -7.47 0.52
CA LYS A 62 -18.69 -7.40 1.94
C LYS A 62 -17.54 -8.33 2.31
N ALA A 63 -17.31 -9.41 1.55
CA ALA A 63 -16.22 -10.35 1.83
C ALA A 63 -14.84 -9.73 1.53
N SER A 64 -14.76 -8.64 0.76
CA SER A 64 -13.49 -7.99 0.43
C SER A 64 -12.73 -7.52 1.66
N TRP A 65 -13.42 -7.14 2.74
CA TRP A 65 -12.77 -6.67 3.97
C TRP A 65 -11.94 -7.76 4.64
N MET A 66 -12.55 -8.92 4.88
CA MET A 66 -11.89 -10.05 5.53
C MET A 66 -10.90 -10.78 4.63
N THR A 67 -11.03 -10.63 3.31
CA THR A 67 -10.13 -11.27 2.34
C THR A 67 -8.99 -10.36 1.86
N GLY A 68 -9.21 -9.04 1.86
CA GLY A 68 -8.32 -8.08 1.22
C GLY A 68 -7.70 -7.01 2.13
N PHE A 69 -8.25 -6.77 3.33
CA PHE A 69 -7.72 -5.76 4.24
C PHE A 69 -7.15 -6.37 5.53
N VAL A 70 -8.02 -7.05 6.30
CA VAL A 70 -7.69 -7.58 7.62
C VAL A 70 -6.44 -8.47 7.63
N PRO A 71 -6.30 -9.49 6.76
CA PRO A 71 -5.14 -10.38 6.81
C PRO A 71 -3.83 -9.69 6.41
N PHE A 72 -3.90 -8.58 5.66
CA PHE A 72 -2.72 -7.86 5.19
C PHE A 72 -2.28 -6.73 6.12
N LEU A 73 -3.11 -6.36 7.10
CA LEU A 73 -2.81 -5.27 8.04
C LEU A 73 -1.51 -5.51 8.85
N PRO A 74 -1.24 -6.71 9.40
CA PRO A 74 0.04 -6.97 10.09
C PRO A 74 1.24 -6.83 9.13
N GLY A 75 1.09 -7.32 7.90
CA GLY A 75 2.11 -7.19 6.85
C GLY A 75 2.43 -5.74 6.53
N ALA A 76 1.40 -4.90 6.37
CA ALA A 76 1.56 -3.47 6.12
C ALA A 76 2.33 -2.76 7.24
N VAL A 77 2.07 -3.12 8.51
CA VAL A 77 2.80 -2.58 9.66
C VAL A 77 4.27 -3.00 9.60
N VAL A 78 4.54 -4.30 9.42
CA VAL A 78 5.92 -4.83 9.35
C VAL A 78 6.69 -4.21 8.19
N GLN A 79 6.08 -4.14 6.99
CA GLN A 79 6.70 -3.54 5.81
C GLN A 79 6.99 -2.05 6.03
N SER A 80 6.08 -1.31 6.67
CA SER A 80 6.29 0.11 6.94
C SER A 80 7.42 0.36 7.93
N LEU A 81 7.50 -0.45 9.00
CA LEU A 81 8.60 -0.39 9.96
C LEU A 81 9.93 -0.75 9.31
N ALA A 82 9.97 -1.81 8.50
CA ALA A 82 11.17 -2.23 7.77
C ALA A 82 11.64 -1.16 6.80
N ALA A 83 10.74 -0.58 5.99
CA ALA A 83 11.05 0.49 5.05
C ALA A 83 11.61 1.73 5.78
N TRP A 84 10.99 2.13 6.89
CA TRP A 84 11.48 3.24 7.69
C TRP A 84 12.85 2.96 8.33
N ALA A 85 13.04 1.77 8.90
CA ALA A 85 14.31 1.37 9.50
C ALA A 85 15.45 1.32 8.47
N LEU A 86 15.20 0.72 7.30
CA LEU A 86 16.15 0.66 6.19
C LEU A 86 16.48 2.06 5.67
N TYR A 87 15.49 2.93 5.49
CA TYR A 87 15.73 4.32 5.10
C TYR A 87 16.65 5.04 6.10
N ARG A 88 16.41 4.84 7.41
CA ARG A 88 17.25 5.43 8.44
C ARG A 88 18.66 4.84 8.46
N ALA A 89 18.80 3.56 8.20
CA ALA A 89 20.10 2.89 8.13
C ALA A 89 20.92 3.36 6.92
N ALA A 90 20.30 3.48 5.74
CA ALA A 90 20.94 3.92 4.51
C ALA A 90 21.32 5.42 4.48
N LYS A 91 20.72 6.22 5.38
CA LYS A 91 21.07 7.65 5.54
C LYS A 91 22.23 7.87 6.52
N ARG A 92 22.67 6.84 7.24
CA ARG A 92 23.87 6.90 8.09
C ARG A 92 25.12 6.69 7.25
#